data_AF-A0A292YWS8-F1
#
_entry.id   AF-A0A292YWS8-F1
#
_cell.length_a   1.000
_cell.length_b   1.000
_cell.length_c   1.000
_cell.angle_alpha   90.00
_cell.angle_beta   90.00
_cell.angle_gamma   90.00
#
_symmetry.space_group_name_H-M   'P 1'
#
loop_
_entity.id
_entity.type
_entity.pdbx_description
1 polymer ?
#
loop_
_entity_poly.entity_id
_entity_poly.type
_entity_poly.pdbx_seq_one_letter_code
_entity_poly.pdbx_strand_id
1 'polypeptide(L)' 'MPPLLRDGRHVGVSLDCGNVEGACAPPSIATVDIADAELRTEVAVVWGEHPVTAKPQVEGHEQRLIRATVAPAPYVPFA' A
#
# COMPACT_ATOMS: atom_id res chain seq x y z
N MET A 1 -2.50 0.89 10.52
CA MET A 1 -1.74 0.39 9.37
C MET A 1 -2.70 0.29 8.19
N PRO A 2 -2.36 0.85 7.02
CA PRO A 2 -3.25 0.90 5.86
C PRO A 2 -3.67 -0.50 5.37
N PRO A 3 -4.98 -0.82 5.29
CA PRO A 3 -5.42 -2.05 4.67
C PRO A 3 -5.20 -2.03 3.15
N LEU A 4 -4.99 -3.21 2.59
CA LEU A 4 -4.99 -3.47 1.15
C LEU A 4 -6.34 -4.04 0.75
N LEU A 5 -6.91 -3.52 -0.33
CA LEU A 5 -8.18 -3.97 -0.88
C LEU A 5 -8.01 -4.56 -2.28
N ARG A 6 -8.77 -5.61 -2.56
CA ARG A 6 -9.00 -6.11 -3.91
C ARG A 6 -10.47 -6.46 -4.04
N ASP A 7 -11.14 -5.90 -5.04
CA ASP A 7 -12.59 -6.07 -5.25
C ASP A 7 -13.43 -5.78 -3.98
N GLY A 8 -12.99 -4.78 -3.20
CA GLY A 8 -13.62 -4.38 -1.93
C GLY A 8 -13.31 -5.29 -0.73
N ARG A 9 -12.57 -6.39 -0.91
CA ARG A 9 -12.15 -7.30 0.16
C ARG A 9 -10.80 -6.89 0.73
N HIS A 10 -10.64 -6.96 2.04
CA HIS A 10 -9.35 -6.83 2.71
C HIS A 10 -8.46 -8.03 2.39
N VAL A 11 -7.27 -7.78 1.84
CA VAL A 11 -6.34 -8.81 1.35
C VAL A 11 -4.94 -8.73 1.96
N GLY A 12 -4.71 -7.80 2.89
CA GLY A 12 -3.38 -7.57 3.45
C GLY A 12 -3.22 -6.19 4.06
N VAL A 13 -2.01 -5.88 4.51
CA VAL A 13 -1.70 -4.63 5.20
C VAL A 13 -0.36 -4.05 4.73
N SER A 14 -0.36 -2.75 4.44
CA SER A 14 0.86 -1.97 4.19
C SER A 14 1.47 -1.54 5.53
N LEU A 15 2.78 -1.71 5.67
CA LEU A 15 3.50 -1.61 6.95
C LEU A 15 4.50 -0.47 6.98
N ASP A 16 5.18 -0.24 5.86
CA ASP A 16 6.18 0.80 5.70
C ASP A 16 6.09 1.34 4.27
N CYS A 17 6.14 2.66 4.11
CA CYS A 17 5.95 3.34 2.84
C CYS A 17 6.94 4.49 2.72
N GLY A 18 7.49 4.65 1.53
CA GLY A 18 8.47 5.70 1.30
C GLY A 18 8.81 5.84 -0.17
N ASN A 19 9.88 6.59 -0.43
CA ASN A 19 10.42 6.77 -1.76
C ASN A 19 11.76 6.03 -1.86
N VAL A 20 11.97 5.36 -3.00
CA VAL A 20 13.26 4.76 -3.36
C VAL A 20 13.73 5.44 -4.63
N GLU A 21 14.96 5.96 -4.64
CA GLU A 21 15.53 6.59 -5.82
C GLU A 21 15.57 5.62 -7.00
N GLY A 22 15.18 6.11 -8.19
CA GLY A 22 15.12 5.30 -9.40
C GLY A 22 13.91 4.35 -9.49
N ALA A 23 13.06 4.25 -8.46
CA ALA A 23 11.79 3.55 -8.58
C ALA A 23 10.79 4.38 -9.41
N CYS A 24 10.01 3.72 -10.28
CA CYS A 24 8.98 4.41 -11.08
C CYS A 24 7.83 4.96 -10.23
N ALA A 25 7.63 4.43 -9.01
CA ALA A 25 6.63 4.89 -8.06
C ALA A 25 7.12 4.63 -6.61
N PRO A 26 6.59 5.38 -5.61
CA PRO A 26 6.89 5.14 -4.20
C PRO A 26 6.45 3.73 -3.77
N PRO A 27 7.35 2.87 -3.27
CA PRO A 27 6.95 1.54 -2.79
C PRO A 27 6.40 1.58 -1.37
N SER A 28 5.69 0.50 -1.02
CA SER A 28 5.42 0.12 0.36
C SER A 28 5.73 -1.35 0.59
N ILE A 29 6.23 -1.70 1.78
CA ILE A 29 6.37 -3.07 2.25
C ILE A 29 5.04 -3.51 2.85
N ALA A 30 4.55 -4.68 2.44
CA ALA A 30 3.26 -5.18 2.86
C ALA A 30 3.28 -6.69 3.10
N THR A 31 2.36 -7.16 3.94
CA THR A 31 1.94 -8.56 3.95
C THR A 31 0.63 -8.68 3.19
N VAL A 32 0.51 -9.73 2.36
CA VAL A 32 -0.63 -9.98 1.48
C VAL A 32 -1.06 -11.44 1.65
N ASP A 33 -2.36 -11.71 1.55
CA ASP A 33 -2.90 -13.05 1.47
C ASP A 33 -2.23 -13.83 0.33
N ILE A 34 -1.94 -15.12 0.56
CA ILE A 34 -1.27 -15.98 -0.44
C ILE A 34 -2.05 -16.01 -1.76
N ALA A 35 -3.38 -15.97 -1.70
CA ALA A 35 -4.26 -15.98 -2.87
C ALA A 35 -4.15 -14.71 -3.75
N ASP A 36 -3.58 -13.61 -3.22
CA ASP A 36 -3.42 -12.33 -3.91
C ASP A 36 -1.94 -11.91 -4.02
N ALA A 37 -1.01 -12.80 -3.68
CA ALA A 37 0.43 -12.53 -3.66
C ALA A 37 1.12 -12.73 -5.03
N GLU A 38 0.37 -13.09 -6.08
CA GLU A 38 0.93 -13.22 -7.42
C GLU A 38 1.46 -11.87 -7.92
N LEU A 39 2.66 -11.87 -8.49
CA LEU A 39 3.27 -10.65 -9.04
C LEU A 39 2.36 -10.02 -10.09
N ARG A 40 2.38 -8.69 -10.16
CA ARG A 40 1.52 -7.88 -11.02
C ARG A 40 0.04 -7.86 -10.64
N THR A 41 -0.39 -8.56 -9.58
CA THR A 41 -1.74 -8.39 -9.03
C THR A 41 -1.97 -6.92 -8.65
N GLU A 42 -3.06 -6.33 -9.14
CA GLU A 42 -3.47 -4.98 -8.75
C GLU A 42 -4.26 -5.03 -7.43
N VAL A 43 -3.87 -4.19 -6.48
CA VAL A 43 -4.53 -3.97 -5.20
C VAL A 43 -4.66 -2.47 -4.95
N ALA A 44 -5.51 -2.08 -4.00
CA ALA A 44 -5.63 -0.70 -3.56
C ALA A 44 -5.17 -0.55 -2.11
N VAL A 45 -4.21 0.35 -1.86
CA VAL A 45 -3.86 0.79 -0.51
C VAL A 45 -4.88 1.82 -0.05
N VAL A 46 -5.45 1.61 1.13
CA VAL A 46 -6.31 2.61 1.78
C VAL A 46 -5.42 3.63 2.49
N TRP A 47 -5.13 4.74 1.83
CA TRP A 47 -4.23 5.79 2.32
C TRP A 47 -4.95 6.86 3.12
N GLY A 48 -4.37 7.23 4.27
CA GLY A 48 -4.98 8.14 5.23
C GLY A 48 -5.77 7.41 6.32
N GLU A 49 -6.33 8.18 7.24
CA GLU A 49 -7.09 7.73 8.40
C GLU A 49 -8.54 8.20 8.33
N HIS A 50 -9.48 7.32 8.70
CA HIS A 50 -10.87 7.67 8.86
C HIS A 50 -11.47 6.96 10.10
N PRO A 51 -11.96 7.69 11.12
CA PRO A 51 -11.85 9.14 11.25
C PRO A 51 -10.37 9.60 11.36
N VAL A 52 -10.09 10.85 10.97
CA VAL A 52 -8.76 11.45 11.14
C VAL A 52 -8.42 11.46 12.64
N THR A 53 -7.32 10.81 13.03
CA THR A 53 -6.98 10.68 14.45
C THR A 53 -6.29 11.94 14.99
N ALA A 54 -6.24 12.07 16.32
CA ALA A 54 -5.62 13.22 16.99
C ALA A 54 -4.09 13.12 17.16
N LYS A 55 -3.41 12.27 16.36
CA LYS A 55 -1.96 12.12 16.43
C LYS A 55 -1.29 13.44 16.00
N PRO A 56 -0.23 13.92 16.69
CA PRO A 56 0.40 15.20 16.34
C PRO A 56 0.96 15.27 14.92
N GLN A 57 1.32 14.13 14.33
CA GLN A 57 1.85 14.05 12.97
C GLN A 57 0.77 14.00 11.88
N VAL A 58 -0.52 14.01 12.24
CA VAL A 58 -1.63 13.81 11.32
C VAL A 58 -2.40 15.11 11.14
N GLU A 59 -2.37 15.65 9.93
CA GLU A 59 -3.12 16.83 9.50
C GLU A 59 -4.57 16.49 9.12
N GLY A 60 -5.40 17.51 8.90
CA GLY A 60 -6.74 17.33 8.34
C GLY A 60 -6.66 16.82 6.89
N HIS A 61 -7.24 15.65 6.63
CA HIS A 61 -7.20 15.01 5.32
C HIS A 61 -8.43 14.12 5.08
N GLU A 62 -8.52 13.55 3.89
CA GLU A 62 -9.52 12.55 3.52
C GLU A 62 -8.83 11.27 3.05
N GLN A 63 -9.47 10.13 3.32
CA GLN A 63 -8.97 8.84 2.87
C GLN A 63 -9.01 8.73 1.34
N ARG A 64 -8.00 8.07 0.75
CA ARG A 64 -7.87 7.81 -0.68
C ARG A 64 -7.53 6.34 -0.93
N LEU A 65 -8.02 5.79 -2.05
CA LEU A 65 -7.58 4.48 -2.55
C LEU A 65 -6.46 4.70 -3.55
N ILE A 66 -5.26 4.21 -3.23
CA ILE A 66 -4.08 4.30 -4.08
C ILE A 66 -3.88 2.95 -4.76
N ARG A 67 -3.99 2.90 -6.09
CA ARG A 67 -3.69 1.68 -6.84
C ARG A 67 -2.21 1.32 -6.67
N ALA A 68 -1.95 0.05 -6.40
CA ALA A 68 -0.63 -0.51 -6.25
C ALA A 68 -0.55 -1.86 -6.97
N THR A 69 0.66 -2.26 -7.34
CA THR A 69 0.92 -3.50 -8.04
C THR A 69 1.85 -4.36 -7.19
N VAL A 70 1.48 -5.62 -6.95
CA VAL A 70 2.32 -6.56 -6.22
C VAL A 70 3.64 -6.77 -6.97
N ALA A 71 4.74 -6.55 -6.27
CA ALA A 71 6.10 -6.62 -6.78
C ALA A 71 6.96 -7.56 -5.90
N PRO A 72 8.13 -8.01 -6.38
CA PRO A 72 9.02 -8.85 -5.59
C PRO A 72 9.46 -8.18 -4.28
N ALA A 73 9.72 -9.00 -3.27
CA ALA A 73 10.41 -8.62 -2.04
C ALA A 73 11.67 -9.47 -1.91
N PRO A 74 12.89 -8.93 -2.14
CA PRO A 74 13.23 -7.51 -2.28
C PRO A 74 12.76 -6.87 -3.60
N TYR A 75 12.50 -5.55 -3.56
CA TYR A 75 12.07 -4.79 -4.73
C TYR A 75 13.20 -4.68 -5.77
N VAL A 76 12.89 -5.01 -7.02
CA VAL A 76 13.81 -4.93 -8.15
C VAL A 76 13.22 -4.02 -9.24
N PRO A 77 13.79 -2.82 -9.47
CA PRO A 77 13.20 -1.82 -10.36
C PRO A 77 13.24 -2.17 -11.86
N PHE A 78 13.89 -3.27 -12.26
CA PHE A 78 14.14 -3.64 -13.66
C PHE A 78 13.55 -5.01 -14.08
N ALA A 79 12.60 -5.56 -13.31
CA ALA A 79 11.93 -6.83 -13.65
C ALA A 79 10.64 -6.62 -14.45
#